data_AF-A0A7S8HHA6-F1
#
_entry.id   AF-A0A7S8HHA6-F1
#
_cell.length_a   1.000
_cell.length_b   1.000
_cell.length_c   1.000
_cell.angle_alpha   90.00
_cell.angle_beta   90.00
_cell.angle_gamma   90.00
#
_symmetry.space_group_name_H-M   'P 1'
#
loop_
_entity.id
_entity.type
_entity.pdbx_description
1 polymer ?
#
loop_
_entity_poly.entity_id
_entity_poly.type
_entity_poly.pdbx_seq_one_letter_code
_entity_poly.pdbx_strand_id
1 'polypeptide(L)'
;MSASEVTTGVDSLGNVVEIGHELPKASIKGEETFSTASIVEATTEVEILDGNGNKKGDKVIKENKDMKDKESKQEEKEAKKEEKNLHKHSDDSEELFGIFDWFRNGDDSGSGGGTTPPTEPTGNRVVTVLIAVDEEYRAARPDWQTFTQNIVERADDAFIRDHGIDFEIKAVAEWSSQGNNASEILQDLDRDWNGRGYDFVVGFTRDAKFNSGGIAYVYPYAPNGSAISVNLDQGAENTWHAAQHEFSHNYGLGHDPQGSGIRCIMNYDYSYSVDYWDQEHDDVIQQHKTWFGQ
;
A
#
# COMPACT_ATOMS: atom_id res chain seq x y z
N MET A 1 -17.37 7.11 21.83
CA MET A 1 -17.29 5.79 21.18
C MET A 1 -16.62 4.87 22.18
N SER A 2 -17.07 3.61 22.31
CA SER A 2 -16.40 2.64 23.19
C SER A 2 -15.01 2.40 22.61
N ALA A 3 -13.97 2.44 23.45
CA ALA A 3 -12.68 1.89 23.03
C ALA A 3 -12.94 0.43 22.62
N SER A 4 -12.51 0.04 21.42
CA SER A 4 -12.48 -1.37 21.03
C SER A 4 -11.65 -2.11 22.07
N GLU A 5 -12.15 -3.23 22.58
CA GLU A 5 -11.40 -4.02 23.55
C GLU A 5 -10.17 -4.60 22.85
N VAL A 6 -9.00 -4.05 23.15
CA VAL A 6 -7.72 -4.63 22.74
C VAL A 6 -7.54 -5.91 23.53
N THR A 7 -7.35 -7.02 22.82
CA THR A 7 -7.13 -8.34 23.40
C THR A 7 -5.79 -8.90 22.96
N THR A 8 -5.11 -9.62 23.84
CA THR A 8 -3.91 -10.35 23.49
C THR A 8 -4.29 -11.71 22.92
N GLY A 9 -3.74 -12.04 21.75
CA GLY A 9 -3.93 -13.31 21.06
C GLY A 9 -2.61 -13.94 20.65
N VAL A 10 -2.71 -14.99 19.84
CA VAL A 10 -1.59 -15.67 19.23
C VAL A 10 -1.89 -15.85 17.74
N ASP A 11 -0.97 -15.46 16.87
CA ASP A 11 -1.10 -15.65 15.42
C ASP A 11 -0.86 -17.11 15.00
N SER A 12 -1.03 -17.42 13.72
CA SER A 12 -0.88 -18.78 13.18
C SER A 12 0.53 -19.37 13.33
N LEU A 13 1.55 -18.54 13.61
CA LEU A 13 2.94 -18.96 13.82
C LEU A 13 3.38 -18.93 15.29
N GLY A 14 2.46 -18.63 16.22
CA GLY A 14 2.74 -18.66 17.64
C GLY A 14 3.26 -17.35 18.23
N ASN A 15 3.25 -16.24 17.47
CA ASN A 15 3.65 -14.93 18.00
C ASN A 15 2.54 -14.37 18.88
N VAL A 16 2.91 -13.73 20.00
CA VAL A 16 1.95 -12.95 20.81
C VAL A 16 1.63 -11.67 20.06
N VAL A 17 0.35 -11.38 19.88
CA VAL A 17 -0.12 -10.20 19.15
C VAL A 17 -1.22 -9.50 19.94
N GLU A 18 -1.35 -8.19 19.75
CA GLU A 18 -2.56 -7.49 20.13
C GLU A 18 -3.54 -7.44 18.96
N ILE A 19 -4.82 -7.67 19.25
CA ILE A 19 -5.94 -7.71 18.31
C ILE A 19 -6.99 -6.70 18.79
N GLY A 20 -7.71 -6.08 17.85
CA GLY A 20 -8.76 -5.12 18.14
C GLY A 20 -8.35 -3.66 17.93
N HIS A 21 -7.17 -3.45 17.34
CA HIS A 21 -6.75 -2.16 16.77
C HIS A 21 -7.44 -1.94 15.42
N GLU A 22 -8.75 -1.74 15.47
CA GLU A 22 -9.58 -1.52 14.28
C GLU A 22 -9.67 -0.03 13.96
N LEU A 23 -9.23 0.37 12.76
CA LEU A 23 -9.47 1.71 12.26
C LEU A 23 -10.97 1.88 11.95
N PRO A 24 -11.67 2.91 12.45
CA PRO A 24 -13.06 3.18 12.06
C PRO A 24 -13.17 3.43 10.55
N LYS A 25 -14.31 3.05 9.94
CA LYS A 25 -14.58 3.39 8.53
C LYS A 25 -14.54 4.90 8.32
N ALA A 26 -14.01 5.33 7.18
CA ALA A 26 -14.02 6.71 6.79
C ALA A 26 -15.46 7.27 6.76
N SER A 27 -15.63 8.50 7.25
CA SER A 27 -16.93 9.18 7.26
C SER A 27 -17.36 9.69 5.87
N ILE A 28 -16.38 9.81 4.96
CA ILE A 28 -16.58 10.21 3.57
C ILE A 28 -16.24 9.05 2.66
N LYS A 29 -16.88 9.00 1.48
CA LYS A 29 -16.50 8.04 0.45
C LYS A 29 -15.18 8.48 -0.17
N GLY A 30 -14.20 7.58 -0.25
CA GLY A 30 -12.94 7.85 -0.92
C GLY A 30 -13.12 7.97 -2.43
N GLU A 31 -12.15 8.60 -3.09
CA GLU A 31 -12.13 8.67 -4.55
C GLU A 31 -11.97 7.27 -5.16
N GLU A 32 -12.53 7.02 -6.34
CA GLU A 32 -12.33 5.73 -7.02
C GLU A 32 -10.99 5.66 -7.77
N THR A 33 -10.31 6.80 -7.88
CA THR A 33 -9.04 6.98 -8.58
C THR A 33 -8.06 7.70 -7.68
N PHE A 34 -6.77 7.52 -7.91
CA PHE A 34 -5.75 8.28 -7.20
C PHE A 34 -5.70 9.72 -7.70
N SER A 35 -5.79 10.68 -6.77
CA SER A 35 -5.68 12.11 -7.06
C SER A 35 -4.25 12.52 -7.45
N THR A 36 -3.26 11.74 -7.01
CA THR A 36 -1.83 11.88 -7.31
C THR A 36 -1.26 10.51 -7.65
N ALA A 37 -0.38 10.46 -8.65
CA ALA A 37 0.34 9.22 -8.97
C ALA A 37 1.27 8.84 -7.81
N SER A 38 1.26 7.56 -7.42
CA SER A 38 2.25 6.97 -6.51
C SER A 38 3.65 7.02 -7.13
N ILE A 39 4.69 6.99 -6.30
CA ILE A 39 6.05 6.81 -6.78
C ILE A 39 6.22 5.33 -7.14
N VAL A 40 5.77 4.94 -8.32
CA VAL A 40 5.90 3.54 -8.78
C VAL A 40 7.38 3.25 -9.01
N GLU A 41 8.00 2.51 -8.10
CA GLU A 41 9.36 2.00 -8.28
C GLU A 41 9.35 0.81 -9.26
N ALA A 42 10.46 0.62 -9.98
CA ALA A 42 10.50 -0.24 -11.17
C ALA A 42 10.09 -1.69 -10.86
N THR A 43 8.92 -2.09 -11.34
CA THR A 43 8.31 -3.41 -11.12
C THR A 43 9.25 -4.58 -11.41
N THR A 44 9.46 -5.42 -10.40
CA THR A 44 9.82 -6.83 -10.60
C THR A 44 8.60 -7.61 -11.12
N GLU A 45 8.82 -8.82 -11.66
CA GLU A 45 7.72 -9.66 -12.12
C GLU A 45 6.83 -10.07 -10.93
N VAL A 46 5.67 -9.42 -10.80
CA VAL A 46 4.67 -9.75 -9.77
C VAL A 46 4.01 -11.09 -10.09
N GLU A 47 4.09 -12.03 -9.15
CA GLU A 47 3.47 -13.35 -9.30
C GLU A 47 1.97 -13.30 -9.05
N ILE A 48 1.17 -13.96 -9.89
CA ILE A 48 -0.28 -14.10 -9.66
C ILE A 48 -0.58 -15.49 -9.08
N LEU A 49 -1.18 -15.53 -7.90
CA LEU A 49 -1.50 -16.76 -7.18
C LEU A 49 -3.01 -17.06 -7.16
N ASP A 50 -3.37 -18.34 -7.23
CA ASP A 50 -4.74 -18.80 -6.96
C ASP A 50 -5.06 -18.87 -5.46
N GLY A 51 -6.31 -19.19 -5.11
CA GLY A 51 -6.77 -19.33 -3.72
C GLY A 51 -6.04 -20.38 -2.87
N ASN A 52 -5.24 -21.24 -3.47
CA ASN A 52 -4.40 -22.22 -2.77
C ASN A 52 -2.94 -21.76 -2.67
N GLY A 53 -2.61 -20.61 -3.26
CA GLY A 53 -1.25 -20.08 -3.37
C GLY A 53 -0.41 -20.69 -4.49
N ASN A 54 -1.03 -21.33 -5.49
CA ASN A 54 -0.31 -21.80 -6.67
C ASN A 54 -0.22 -20.70 -7.73
N LYS A 55 0.92 -20.60 -8.41
CA LYS A 55 1.09 -19.68 -9.55
C LYS A 55 0.08 -19.98 -10.65
N LYS A 56 -0.69 -18.98 -11.05
CA LYS A 56 -1.51 -19.03 -12.27
C LYS A 56 -0.58 -18.87 -13.47
N GLY A 57 -0.42 -19.91 -14.28
CA GLY A 57 0.46 -19.86 -15.44
C GLY A 57 0.10 -18.72 -16.41
N ASP A 58 1.09 -18.21 -17.14
CA ASP A 58 1.11 -17.00 -18.01
C ASP A 58 -0.03 -16.84 -19.06
N LYS A 59 -0.96 -17.79 -19.15
CA LYS A 59 -2.05 -17.79 -20.15
C LYS A 59 -3.03 -16.63 -19.98
N VAL A 60 -3.28 -16.16 -18.75
CA VAL A 60 -4.26 -15.08 -18.51
C VAL A 60 -3.74 -13.72 -19.01
N ILE A 61 -2.42 -13.50 -18.99
CA ILE A 61 -1.81 -12.23 -19.42
C ILE A 61 -1.97 -12.01 -20.93
N LYS A 62 -2.05 -13.08 -21.74
CA LYS A 62 -2.29 -12.94 -23.19
C LYS A 62 -3.67 -12.39 -23.51
N GLU A 63 -4.71 -12.78 -22.78
CA GLU A 63 -6.08 -12.29 -23.06
C GLU A 63 -6.23 -10.80 -22.71
N ASN A 64 -5.62 -10.33 -21.62
CA ASN A 64 -5.63 -8.90 -21.26
C ASN A 64 -4.72 -8.06 -22.18
N LYS A 65 -3.57 -8.58 -22.62
CA LYS A 65 -2.70 -7.88 -23.58
C LYS A 65 -3.37 -7.79 -24.96
N ASP A 66 -4.04 -8.85 -25.40
CA ASP A 66 -4.78 -8.88 -26.67
C ASP A 66 -6.04 -7.98 -26.64
N MET A 67 -6.65 -7.75 -25.47
CA MET A 67 -7.72 -6.75 -25.30
C MET A 67 -7.18 -5.31 -25.32
N LYS A 68 -6.09 -5.01 -24.59
CA LYS A 68 -5.45 -3.68 -24.58
C LYS A 68 -4.89 -3.28 -25.94
N ASP A 69 -4.35 -4.25 -26.69
CA ASP A 69 -3.90 -4.04 -28.08
C ASP A 69 -5.06 -3.85 -29.08
N LYS A 70 -6.28 -4.29 -28.74
CA LYS A 70 -7.49 -4.04 -29.54
C LYS A 70 -8.10 -2.68 -29.25
N GLU A 71 -8.15 -2.27 -27.98
CA GLU A 71 -8.66 -0.95 -27.57
C GLU A 71 -7.75 0.19 -28.06
N SER A 72 -6.43 0.06 -27.90
CA SER A 72 -5.48 1.05 -28.42
C SER A 72 -5.53 1.20 -29.95
N LYS A 73 -5.74 0.09 -30.69
CA LYS A 73 -5.95 0.14 -32.15
C LYS A 73 -7.30 0.71 -32.57
N GLN A 74 -8.29 0.73 -31.67
CA GLN A 74 -9.59 1.35 -31.90
C GLN A 74 -9.52 2.86 -31.63
N GLU A 75 -8.88 3.27 -30.54
CA GLU A 75 -8.62 4.68 -30.21
C GLU A 75 -7.73 5.36 -31.26
N GLU A 76 -6.68 4.68 -31.75
CA GLU A 76 -5.81 5.23 -32.82
C GLU A 76 -6.58 5.39 -34.15
N LYS A 77 -7.59 4.55 -34.41
CA LYS A 77 -8.45 4.67 -35.59
C LYS A 77 -9.48 5.80 -35.45
N GLU A 78 -9.95 6.08 -34.23
CA GLU A 78 -10.87 7.19 -33.97
C GLU A 78 -10.14 8.54 -33.98
N ALA A 79 -8.95 8.63 -33.39
CA ALA A 79 -8.10 9.81 -33.47
C ALA A 79 -7.71 10.18 -34.91
N LYS A 80 -7.34 9.18 -35.75
CA LYS A 80 -7.07 9.39 -37.18
C LYS A 80 -8.30 9.77 -38.01
N LYS A 81 -9.51 9.56 -37.48
CA LYS A 81 -10.77 9.94 -38.13
C LYS A 81 -11.16 11.37 -37.77
N GLU A 82 -10.83 11.84 -36.56
CA GLU A 82 -10.98 13.24 -36.16
C GLU A 82 -9.94 14.16 -36.83
N GLU A 83 -8.69 13.71 -36.95
CA GLU A 83 -7.62 14.50 -37.58
C GLU A 83 -7.89 14.79 -39.08
N LYS A 84 -8.62 13.91 -39.77
CA LYS A 84 -9.07 14.12 -41.16
C LYS A 84 -10.25 15.07 -41.32
N ASN A 85 -10.98 15.37 -40.25
CA ASN A 85 -12.06 16.36 -40.27
C ASN A 85 -11.59 17.78 -39.87
N LEU A 86 -10.36 17.94 -39.37
CA LEU A 86 -9.83 19.22 -38.91
C LEU A 86 -8.85 19.90 -39.91
N HIS A 87 -8.68 19.37 -41.12
CA HIS A 87 -7.90 20.02 -42.19
C HIS A 87 -8.79 20.81 -43.14
N LYS A 88 -9.45 21.85 -42.60
CA LYS A 88 -10.05 22.92 -43.39
C LYS A 88 -10.10 24.24 -42.62
N HIS A 89 -8.93 24.69 -42.16
CA HIS A 89 -8.56 26.10 -42.05
C HIS A 89 -7.09 26.18 -41.62
N SER A 90 -6.22 26.46 -42.60
CA SER A 90 -4.89 27.02 -42.35
C SER A 90 -5.06 28.51 -42.09
N ASP A 91 -4.37 29.06 -41.10
CA ASP A 91 -3.09 29.78 -41.29
C ASP A 91 -2.75 30.61 -40.05
N ASP A 92 -1.44 30.81 -39.88
CA ASP A 92 -0.76 31.77 -39.00
C ASP A 92 -0.58 31.42 -37.51
N SER A 93 0.55 30.79 -37.17
CA SER A 93 1.68 31.50 -36.53
C SER A 93 2.72 30.50 -36.01
N GLU A 94 3.97 30.68 -36.45
CA GLU A 94 5.15 29.92 -36.03
C GLU A 94 5.65 30.28 -34.63
N GLU A 95 6.52 29.40 -34.12
CA GLU A 95 7.50 29.56 -33.04
C GLU A 95 7.03 29.47 -31.57
N LEU A 96 7.34 28.35 -30.90
CA LEU A 96 8.41 28.32 -29.89
C LEU A 96 8.71 26.87 -29.44
N PHE A 97 9.89 26.37 -29.79
CA PHE A 97 10.50 25.18 -29.20
C PHE A 97 11.45 25.60 -28.07
N GLY A 98 11.41 24.84 -26.96
CA GLY A 98 12.59 24.59 -26.13
C GLY A 98 12.54 25.10 -24.70
N ILE A 99 12.29 24.20 -23.74
CA ILE A 99 12.86 24.26 -22.38
C ILE A 99 13.08 22.81 -21.88
N PHE A 100 14.27 22.28 -22.13
CA PHE A 100 14.91 21.17 -21.41
C PHE A 100 16.37 21.59 -21.19
N ASP A 101 16.96 21.19 -20.06
CA ASP A 101 18.32 21.46 -19.54
C ASP A 101 18.56 22.73 -18.69
N TRP A 102 18.47 22.54 -17.36
CA TRP A 102 18.98 23.41 -16.30
C TRP A 102 18.99 22.56 -15.01
N PHE A 103 20.07 22.11 -14.35
CA PHE A 103 21.51 22.33 -14.40
C PHE A 103 22.21 21.06 -13.86
N ARG A 104 23.39 20.71 -14.39
CA ARG A 104 24.35 19.81 -13.76
C ARG A 104 25.68 20.55 -13.52
N ASN A 105 26.23 20.31 -12.32
CA ASN A 105 27.59 20.55 -11.82
C ASN A 105 28.03 21.97 -11.42
N GLY A 106 28.48 22.07 -10.17
CA GLY A 106 29.34 23.11 -9.61
C GLY A 106 29.83 22.72 -8.21
N ASP A 107 31.05 22.20 -8.15
CA ASP A 107 31.77 21.67 -6.98
C ASP A 107 32.36 22.75 -6.04
N ASP A 108 32.57 22.30 -4.79
CA ASP A 108 33.67 22.58 -3.84
C ASP A 108 33.73 23.89 -3.00
N SER A 109 33.59 23.76 -1.67
CA SER A 109 34.70 23.85 -0.68
C SER A 109 34.30 24.34 0.73
N GLY A 110 34.70 23.60 1.78
CA GLY A 110 35.20 24.23 3.03
C GLY A 110 34.61 23.87 4.41
N SER A 111 35.05 22.75 5.00
CA SER A 111 35.64 22.61 6.36
C SER A 111 34.86 22.94 7.67
N GLY A 112 34.67 21.92 8.53
CA GLY A 112 34.75 22.10 10.00
C GLY A 112 34.08 21.05 10.92
N GLY A 113 34.87 20.12 11.49
CA GLY A 113 34.82 19.77 12.93
C GLY A 113 33.80 18.75 13.50
N GLY A 114 34.18 17.47 13.47
CA GLY A 114 34.10 16.44 14.54
C GLY A 114 32.91 16.33 15.52
N THR A 115 32.14 15.24 15.38
CA THR A 115 32.01 14.11 16.34
C THR A 115 31.20 13.01 15.64
N THR A 116 31.76 11.82 15.44
CA THR A 116 31.06 10.68 14.82
C THR A 116 30.30 9.87 15.86
N PRO A 117 28.95 9.86 15.87
CA PRO A 117 28.18 8.71 16.34
C PRO A 117 28.28 7.58 15.29
N PRO A 118 28.02 6.30 15.66
CA PRO A 118 28.32 5.17 14.80
C PRO A 118 27.51 5.24 13.50
N THR A 119 28.21 5.28 12.38
CA THR A 119 27.65 5.14 11.04
C THR A 119 27.46 3.64 10.78
N GLU A 120 26.29 3.12 11.11
CA GLU A 120 25.77 1.90 10.50
C GLU A 120 25.13 2.28 9.14
N PRO A 121 25.21 1.44 8.10
CA PRO A 121 24.77 1.81 6.76
C PRO A 121 23.25 1.99 6.76
N THR A 122 22.75 3.20 6.51
CA THR A 122 21.33 3.44 6.22
C THR A 122 21.03 2.97 4.80
N GLY A 123 21.07 1.66 4.59
CA GLY A 123 20.51 1.04 3.39
C GLY A 123 18.99 1.17 3.43
N ASN A 124 18.40 1.41 2.26
CA ASN A 124 16.97 1.19 2.09
C ASN A 124 16.68 -0.28 2.41
N ARG A 125 15.63 -0.52 3.19
CA ARG A 125 15.16 -1.87 3.56
C ARG A 125 14.06 -2.25 2.60
N VAL A 126 14.22 -3.36 1.90
CA VAL A 126 13.19 -3.84 0.98
C VAL A 126 12.34 -4.89 1.69
N VAL A 127 11.07 -4.57 1.93
CA VAL A 127 10.06 -5.38 2.58
C VAL A 127 9.24 -6.07 1.50
N THR A 128 9.24 -7.40 1.49
CA THR A 128 8.49 -8.17 0.49
C THR A 128 7.01 -8.30 0.85
N VAL A 129 6.13 -7.96 -0.10
CA VAL A 129 4.68 -7.95 0.12
C VAL A 129 3.98 -9.00 -0.73
N LEU A 130 3.09 -9.75 -0.08
CA LEU A 130 2.02 -10.50 -0.72
C LEU A 130 0.69 -9.75 -0.51
N ILE A 131 0.03 -9.42 -1.59
CA ILE A 131 -1.33 -8.88 -1.57
C ILE A 131 -2.33 -10.03 -1.73
N ALA A 132 -3.31 -10.16 -0.85
CA ALA A 132 -4.38 -11.15 -0.94
C ALA A 132 -5.74 -10.45 -1.07
N VAL A 133 -6.54 -10.78 -2.08
CA VAL A 133 -7.77 -10.05 -2.39
C VAL A 133 -8.97 -10.97 -2.40
N ASP A 134 -9.96 -10.67 -1.57
CA ASP A 134 -11.14 -11.51 -1.38
C ASP A 134 -12.05 -11.58 -2.63
N GLU A 135 -13.01 -12.49 -2.60
CA GLU A 135 -13.95 -12.72 -3.69
C GLU A 135 -14.93 -11.55 -3.91
N GLU A 136 -15.40 -10.88 -2.86
CA GLU A 136 -16.32 -9.73 -2.96
C GLU A 136 -15.63 -8.52 -3.62
N TYR A 137 -14.39 -8.25 -3.25
CA TYR A 137 -13.57 -7.18 -3.80
C TYR A 137 -13.28 -7.43 -5.27
N ARG A 138 -12.81 -8.64 -5.61
CA ARG A 138 -12.54 -9.03 -7.01
C ARG A 138 -13.80 -8.98 -7.87
N ALA A 139 -14.96 -9.33 -7.31
CA ALA A 139 -16.24 -9.22 -8.02
C ALA A 139 -16.66 -7.75 -8.27
N ALA A 140 -16.33 -6.84 -7.35
CA ALA A 140 -16.65 -5.43 -7.46
C ALA A 140 -15.66 -4.63 -8.32
N ARG A 141 -14.38 -5.06 -8.40
CA ARG A 141 -13.31 -4.36 -9.11
C ARG A 141 -12.59 -5.28 -10.10
N PRO A 142 -12.92 -5.23 -11.40
CA PRO A 142 -12.21 -6.01 -12.42
C PRO A 142 -10.71 -5.70 -12.52
N ASP A 143 -10.31 -4.49 -12.14
CA ASP A 143 -8.93 -3.98 -12.10
C ASP A 143 -8.22 -4.19 -10.75
N TRP A 144 -8.80 -5.01 -9.86
CA TRP A 144 -8.35 -5.22 -8.48
C TRP A 144 -6.83 -5.39 -8.35
N GLN A 145 -6.18 -6.14 -9.24
CA GLN A 145 -4.74 -6.39 -9.18
C GLN A 145 -3.92 -5.11 -9.22
N THR A 146 -4.17 -4.26 -10.22
CA THR A 146 -3.46 -2.98 -10.38
C THR A 146 -3.87 -2.02 -9.28
N PHE A 147 -5.16 -2.01 -8.94
CA PHE A 147 -5.69 -1.10 -7.94
C PHE A 147 -5.08 -1.34 -6.56
N THR A 148 -5.03 -2.59 -6.09
CA THR A 148 -4.44 -2.92 -4.78
C THR A 148 -2.93 -2.74 -4.76
N GLN A 149 -2.23 -2.96 -5.87
CA GLN A 149 -0.81 -2.63 -5.97
C GLN A 149 -0.60 -1.13 -5.75
N ASN A 150 -1.33 -0.29 -6.48
CA ASN A 150 -1.23 1.16 -6.31
C ASN A 150 -1.60 1.63 -4.90
N ILE A 151 -2.50 0.93 -4.20
CA ILE A 151 -2.82 1.21 -2.79
C ILE A 151 -1.60 0.98 -1.90
N VAL A 152 -0.92 -0.16 -2.06
CA VAL A 152 0.26 -0.51 -1.27
C VAL A 152 1.40 0.47 -1.57
N GLU A 153 1.68 0.73 -2.85
CA GLU A 153 2.70 1.70 -3.33
C GLU A 153 2.38 3.15 -2.97
N ARG A 154 1.14 3.45 -2.56
CA ARG A 154 0.78 4.77 -2.05
C ARG A 154 0.91 4.83 -0.53
N ALA A 155 0.65 3.72 0.15
CA ALA A 155 0.75 3.61 1.59
C ALA A 155 2.20 3.56 2.09
N ASP A 156 3.13 3.06 1.26
CA ASP A 156 4.55 2.98 1.60
C ASP A 156 5.36 4.24 1.26
N ASP A 157 4.85 5.16 0.44
CA ASP A 157 5.50 6.44 0.10
C ASP A 157 6.11 7.14 1.33
N ALA A 158 5.38 7.18 2.44
CA ALA A 158 5.84 7.78 3.70
C ALA A 158 6.89 6.90 4.43
N PHE A 159 6.74 5.58 4.38
CA PHE A 159 7.73 4.64 4.91
C PHE A 159 9.07 4.75 4.18
N ILE A 160 9.05 4.93 2.86
CA ILE A 160 10.24 5.18 2.04
C ILE A 160 10.84 6.54 2.38
N ARG A 161 10.02 7.59 2.32
CA ARG A 161 10.44 8.99 2.52
C ARG A 161 11.09 9.21 3.89
N ASP A 162 10.46 8.72 4.95
CA ASP A 162 10.80 9.09 6.33
C ASP A 162 11.67 8.01 7.01
N HIS A 163 11.55 6.75 6.58
CA HIS A 163 12.24 5.63 7.20
C HIS A 163 13.14 4.84 6.26
N GLY A 164 13.13 5.07 4.94
CA GLY A 164 13.88 4.27 3.97
C GLY A 164 13.48 2.79 4.02
N ILE A 165 12.18 2.53 4.15
CA ILE A 165 11.55 1.21 4.11
C ILE A 165 10.69 1.17 2.85
N ASP A 166 11.03 0.30 1.91
CA ASP A 166 10.45 0.18 0.57
C ASP A 166 9.68 -1.14 0.47
N PHE A 167 8.41 -1.08 0.06
CA PHE A 167 7.52 -2.24 0.03
C PHE A 167 7.47 -2.83 -1.38
N GLU A 168 8.28 -3.86 -1.61
CA GLU A 168 8.31 -4.52 -2.91
C GLU A 168 7.21 -5.60 -3.01
N ILE A 169 6.20 -5.35 -3.83
CA ILE A 169 5.14 -6.31 -4.10
C ILE A 169 5.68 -7.47 -4.94
N LYS A 170 5.75 -8.65 -4.33
CA LYS A 170 6.24 -9.88 -4.97
C LYS A 170 5.12 -10.73 -5.56
N ALA A 171 3.94 -10.66 -4.95
CA ALA A 171 2.83 -11.50 -5.36
C ALA A 171 1.48 -10.86 -5.07
N VAL A 172 0.49 -11.23 -5.90
CA VAL A 172 -0.91 -10.88 -5.76
C VAL A 172 -1.73 -12.17 -5.86
N ALA A 173 -2.51 -12.46 -4.82
CA ALA A 173 -3.26 -13.68 -4.64
C ALA A 173 -4.76 -13.45 -4.64
N GLU A 174 -5.48 -14.43 -5.19
CA GLU A 174 -6.89 -14.59 -4.89
C GLU A 174 -7.05 -15.16 -3.48
N TRP A 175 -7.94 -14.58 -2.69
CA TRP A 175 -8.31 -15.10 -1.38
C TRP A 175 -9.83 -15.33 -1.34
N SER A 176 -10.25 -16.30 -0.54
CA SER A 176 -11.66 -16.59 -0.26
C SER A 176 -11.90 -16.34 1.21
N SER A 177 -12.19 -15.09 1.56
CA SER A 177 -12.18 -14.65 2.96
C SER A 177 -13.35 -15.25 3.73
N GLN A 178 -13.13 -15.65 4.98
CA GLN A 178 -14.17 -16.15 5.88
C GLN A 178 -14.13 -15.42 7.22
N GLY A 179 -15.30 -15.28 7.83
CA GLY A 179 -15.45 -14.67 9.15
C GLY A 179 -16.79 -13.98 9.34
N ASN A 180 -17.05 -13.54 10.57
CA ASN A 180 -18.25 -12.80 10.96
C ASN A 180 -18.00 -11.35 11.38
N ASN A 181 -16.74 -10.92 11.43
CA ASN A 181 -16.30 -9.58 11.79
C ASN A 181 -14.85 -9.36 11.31
N ALA A 182 -14.33 -8.14 11.46
CA ALA A 182 -12.98 -7.78 11.02
C ALA A 182 -11.87 -8.65 11.65
N SER A 183 -11.97 -8.94 12.96
CA SER A 183 -10.98 -9.77 13.67
C SER A 183 -10.96 -11.22 13.18
N GLU A 184 -12.13 -11.82 12.93
CA GLU A 184 -12.22 -13.18 12.36
C GLU A 184 -11.65 -13.23 10.93
N ILE A 185 -11.90 -12.20 10.12
CA ILE A 185 -11.36 -12.09 8.75
C ILE A 185 -9.83 -11.89 8.76
N LEU A 186 -9.29 -11.14 9.73
CA LEU A 186 -7.84 -11.02 9.92
C LEU A 186 -7.20 -12.37 10.27
N GLN A 187 -7.80 -13.12 11.20
CA GLN A 187 -7.35 -14.46 11.57
C GLN A 187 -7.44 -15.46 10.41
N ASP A 188 -8.44 -15.27 9.54
CA ASP A 188 -8.61 -16.06 8.33
C ASP A 188 -7.46 -15.84 7.33
N LEU A 189 -7.10 -14.57 7.08
CA LEU A 189 -5.95 -14.22 6.25
C LEU A 189 -4.65 -14.80 6.81
N ASP A 190 -4.40 -14.59 8.11
CA ASP A 190 -3.24 -15.10 8.82
C ASP A 190 -3.10 -16.62 8.63
N ARG A 191 -4.16 -17.38 8.89
CA ARG A 191 -4.15 -18.84 8.75
C ARG A 191 -3.82 -19.31 7.34
N ASP A 192 -4.29 -18.62 6.31
CA ASP A 192 -4.20 -19.09 4.92
C ASP A 192 -2.89 -18.67 4.22
N TRP A 193 -2.31 -17.55 4.64
CA TRP A 193 -1.23 -16.88 3.93
C TRP A 193 0.03 -16.59 4.73
N ASN A 194 -0.01 -16.59 6.07
CA ASN A 194 1.19 -16.42 6.88
C ASN A 194 2.17 -17.60 6.69
N GLY A 195 3.46 -17.36 6.92
CA GLY A 195 4.50 -18.38 6.81
C GLY A 195 4.89 -18.76 5.38
N ARG A 196 4.46 -17.98 4.37
CA ARG A 196 4.79 -18.20 2.94
C ARG A 196 6.08 -17.51 2.48
N GLY A 197 6.82 -16.88 3.40
CA GLY A 197 8.13 -16.28 3.11
C GLY A 197 8.07 -14.85 2.59
N TYR A 198 6.94 -14.16 2.78
CA TYR A 198 6.83 -12.71 2.58
C TYR A 198 6.96 -12.00 3.93
N ASP A 199 7.49 -10.79 3.93
CA ASP A 199 7.56 -9.96 5.13
C ASP A 199 6.18 -9.46 5.54
N PHE A 200 5.34 -9.10 4.56
CA PHE A 200 3.98 -8.61 4.76
C PHE A 200 2.98 -9.44 3.96
N VAL A 201 1.83 -9.72 4.58
CA VAL A 201 0.63 -10.23 3.92
C VAL A 201 -0.50 -9.25 4.16
N VAL A 202 -0.95 -8.61 3.08
CA VAL A 202 -1.96 -7.54 3.13
C VAL A 202 -3.24 -8.01 2.45
N GLY A 203 -4.30 -8.10 3.22
CA GLY A 203 -5.65 -8.43 2.77
C GLY A 203 -6.40 -7.22 2.26
N PHE A 204 -7.17 -7.38 1.18
CA PHE A 204 -8.18 -6.42 0.74
C PHE A 204 -9.54 -7.11 0.66
N THR A 205 -10.53 -6.49 1.29
CA THR A 205 -11.87 -7.08 1.43
C THR A 205 -12.98 -6.10 1.07
N ARG A 206 -14.09 -6.64 0.56
CA ARG A 206 -15.37 -5.93 0.47
C ARG A 206 -16.50 -6.70 1.17
N ASP A 207 -16.15 -7.64 2.05
CA ASP A 207 -17.12 -8.38 2.87
C ASP A 207 -17.93 -7.39 3.71
N ALA A 208 -19.26 -7.47 3.61
CA ALA A 208 -20.19 -6.63 4.36
C ALA A 208 -20.07 -6.81 5.88
N LYS A 209 -19.50 -7.93 6.34
CA LYS A 209 -19.24 -8.23 7.75
C LYS A 209 -17.96 -7.57 8.27
N PHE A 210 -17.07 -7.12 7.38
CA PHE A 210 -15.89 -6.37 7.76
C PHE A 210 -16.32 -4.96 8.20
N ASN A 211 -16.42 -4.76 9.52
CA ASN A 211 -17.05 -3.60 10.16
C ASN A 211 -16.09 -2.43 10.44
N SER A 212 -14.88 -2.47 9.89
CA SER A 212 -13.78 -1.52 10.15
C SER A 212 -13.24 -0.98 8.82
N GLY A 213 -12.47 0.09 8.85
CA GLY A 213 -11.73 0.61 7.70
C GLY A 213 -10.47 -0.18 7.40
N GLY A 214 -9.83 -0.68 8.47
CA GLY A 214 -8.72 -1.62 8.44
C GLY A 214 -8.59 -2.32 9.80
N ILE A 215 -7.78 -3.37 9.85
CA ILE A 215 -7.35 -4.03 11.08
C ILE A 215 -5.99 -4.71 10.86
N ALA A 216 -5.14 -4.71 11.87
CA ALA A 216 -3.85 -5.36 11.86
C ALA A 216 -3.51 -6.03 13.19
N TYR A 217 -2.55 -6.95 13.15
CA TYR A 217 -1.85 -7.36 14.35
C TYR A 217 -0.82 -6.30 14.76
N VAL A 218 -0.82 -5.97 16.06
CA VAL A 218 0.27 -5.20 16.68
C VAL A 218 1.22 -6.15 17.38
N TYR A 219 2.47 -6.16 16.92
CA TYR A 219 3.49 -7.05 17.46
C TYR A 219 4.31 -6.35 18.55
N PRO A 220 4.46 -6.96 19.74
CA PRO A 220 5.30 -6.41 20.81
C PRO A 220 6.80 -6.69 20.61
N TYR A 221 7.17 -7.50 19.63
CA TYR A 221 8.53 -7.86 19.23
C TYR A 221 8.54 -8.37 17.78
N ALA A 222 9.71 -8.41 17.16
CA ALA A 222 9.89 -8.92 15.79
C ALA A 222 9.21 -10.30 15.62
N PRO A 223 8.24 -10.45 14.71
CA PRO A 223 7.56 -11.72 14.51
C PRO A 223 8.44 -12.71 13.73
N ASN A 224 8.21 -14.01 13.93
CA ASN A 224 8.90 -15.06 13.17
C ASN A 224 8.24 -15.37 11.81
N GLY A 225 7.47 -14.44 11.26
CA GLY A 225 6.76 -14.60 9.99
C GLY A 225 6.24 -13.26 9.48
N SER A 226 5.14 -13.31 8.73
CA SER A 226 4.63 -12.12 8.07
C SER A 226 3.89 -11.20 9.04
N ALA A 227 4.06 -9.90 8.86
CA ALA A 227 3.12 -8.89 9.29
C ALA A 227 1.76 -9.09 8.61
N ILE A 228 0.66 -9.11 9.37
CA ILE A 228 -0.69 -9.36 8.84
C ILE A 228 -1.60 -8.15 9.06
N SER A 229 -2.26 -7.71 7.99
CA SER A 229 -3.27 -6.64 8.01
C SER A 229 -4.36 -6.87 6.95
N VAL A 230 -5.56 -6.32 7.17
CA VAL A 230 -6.68 -6.35 6.21
C VAL A 230 -7.29 -4.97 6.09
N ASN A 231 -7.56 -4.53 4.86
CA ASN A 231 -8.12 -3.22 4.53
C ASN A 231 -9.47 -3.36 3.82
N LEU A 232 -10.45 -2.54 4.23
CA LEU A 232 -11.74 -2.45 3.55
C LEU A 232 -11.63 -1.62 2.27
N ASP A 233 -12.32 -2.02 1.20
CA ASP A 233 -12.54 -1.17 0.03
C ASP A 233 -13.33 0.10 0.38
N GLN A 234 -12.63 1.23 0.52
CA GLN A 234 -13.21 2.53 0.83
C GLN A 234 -12.98 3.55 -0.30
N GLY A 235 -12.55 3.08 -1.48
CA GLY A 235 -12.01 3.90 -2.57
C GLY A 235 -10.51 4.14 -2.42
N ALA A 236 -9.84 4.56 -3.49
CA ALA A 236 -8.41 4.82 -3.59
C ALA A 236 -7.92 5.65 -2.40
N GLU A 237 -8.48 6.85 -2.22
CA GLU A 237 -7.97 7.81 -1.24
C GLU A 237 -8.01 7.30 0.20
N ASN A 238 -9.10 6.68 0.62
CA ASN A 238 -9.23 6.24 2.01
C ASN A 238 -8.55 4.90 2.26
N THR A 239 -8.45 4.04 1.24
CA THR A 239 -7.90 2.69 1.41
C THR A 239 -6.38 2.73 1.55
N TRP A 240 -5.67 3.64 0.88
CA TRP A 240 -4.22 3.78 1.06
C TRP A 240 -3.85 4.36 2.43
N HIS A 241 -4.64 5.32 2.91
CA HIS A 241 -4.52 5.83 4.27
C HIS A 241 -4.75 4.72 5.32
N ALA A 242 -5.81 3.93 5.15
CA ALA A 242 -6.05 2.77 6.01
C ALA A 242 -4.88 1.79 5.95
N ALA A 243 -4.37 1.46 4.75
CA ALA A 243 -3.22 0.58 4.62
C ALA A 243 -1.97 1.12 5.34
N GLN A 244 -1.64 2.40 5.21
CA GLN A 244 -0.51 3.01 5.93
C GLN A 244 -0.68 2.89 7.46
N HIS A 245 -1.90 3.14 7.95
CA HIS A 245 -2.26 2.99 9.36
C HIS A 245 -2.07 1.54 9.84
N GLU A 246 -2.57 0.56 9.08
CA GLU A 246 -2.46 -0.85 9.43
C GLU A 246 -1.01 -1.37 9.33
N PHE A 247 -0.22 -0.88 8.38
CA PHE A 247 1.19 -1.25 8.26
C PHE A 247 2.00 -0.72 9.45
N SER A 248 1.62 0.44 9.95
CA SER A 248 2.21 1.03 11.16
C SER A 248 1.95 0.16 12.39
N HIS A 249 0.74 -0.38 12.55
CA HIS A 249 0.44 -1.37 13.59
C HIS A 249 1.36 -2.60 13.51
N ASN A 250 1.67 -3.07 12.31
CA ASN A 250 2.59 -4.20 12.13
C ASN A 250 4.03 -3.90 12.58
N TYR A 251 4.43 -2.63 12.65
CA TYR A 251 5.67 -2.18 13.31
C TYR A 251 5.52 -1.94 14.82
N GLY A 252 4.42 -2.37 15.44
CA GLY A 252 4.21 -2.30 16.89
C GLY A 252 3.62 -0.99 17.38
N LEU A 253 3.10 -0.13 16.50
CA LEU A 253 2.55 1.16 16.88
C LEU A 253 1.15 0.99 17.48
N GLY A 254 0.90 1.64 18.61
CA GLY A 254 -0.46 1.83 19.15
C GLY A 254 -1.09 3.12 18.63
N HIS A 255 -2.38 3.32 18.91
CA HIS A 255 -3.07 4.56 18.56
C HIS A 255 -2.63 5.76 19.41
N ASP A 256 -2.64 6.93 18.79
CA ASP A 256 -2.71 8.19 19.55
C ASP A 256 -4.06 8.34 20.26
N PRO A 257 -4.11 9.08 21.39
CA PRO A 257 -5.38 9.41 22.01
C PRO A 257 -6.27 10.23 21.06
N GLN A 258 -7.47 9.73 20.77
CA GLN A 258 -8.46 10.47 19.99
C GLN A 258 -8.85 11.80 20.67
N GLY A 259 -9.03 12.86 19.88
CA GLY A 259 -9.36 14.20 20.38
C GLY A 259 -8.18 14.97 20.98
N SER A 260 -6.96 14.40 20.94
CA SER A 260 -5.74 15.07 21.42
C SER A 260 -5.28 16.22 20.54
N GLY A 261 -5.68 16.23 19.26
CA GLY A 261 -5.16 17.16 18.25
C GLY A 261 -3.77 16.80 17.73
N ILE A 262 -3.21 15.65 18.14
CA ILE A 262 -1.99 15.10 17.56
C ILE A 262 -2.29 14.69 16.12
N ARG A 263 -1.62 15.34 15.16
CA ARG A 263 -1.76 15.02 13.74
C ARG A 263 -0.79 13.91 13.40
N CYS A 264 -1.30 12.72 13.28
CA CYS A 264 -0.57 11.50 13.00
C CYS A 264 -1.50 10.53 12.28
N ILE A 265 -0.96 9.72 11.38
CA ILE A 265 -1.71 8.65 10.71
C ILE A 265 -2.33 7.69 11.74
N MET A 266 -1.69 7.48 12.90
CA MET A 266 -2.17 6.63 14.00
C MET A 266 -3.24 7.26 14.89
N ASN A 267 -3.70 8.48 14.56
CA ASN A 267 -4.80 9.13 15.25
C ASN A 267 -6.09 9.01 14.43
N TYR A 268 -7.16 8.48 15.01
CA TYR A 268 -8.45 8.33 14.32
C TYR A 268 -9.00 9.62 13.71
N ASP A 269 -8.73 10.78 14.33
CA ASP A 269 -9.22 12.06 13.82
C ASP A 269 -8.51 12.50 12.53
N TYR A 270 -7.33 11.94 12.24
CA TYR A 270 -6.46 12.35 11.13
C TYR A 270 -6.07 11.22 10.17
N SER A 271 -6.30 9.96 10.56
CA SER A 271 -5.95 8.73 9.82
C SER A 271 -6.29 8.70 8.33
N TYR A 272 -7.28 9.48 7.87
CA TYR A 272 -7.69 9.61 6.46
C TYR A 272 -7.34 10.97 5.83
N SER A 273 -6.42 11.73 6.42
CA SER A 273 -6.13 13.11 6.00
C SER A 273 -4.66 13.51 6.12
N VAL A 274 -3.82 12.67 6.72
CA VAL A 274 -2.38 12.87 6.86
C VAL A 274 -1.67 11.58 6.50
N ASP A 275 -0.42 11.70 6.04
CA ASP A 275 0.45 10.60 5.61
C ASP A 275 1.74 10.53 6.43
N TYR A 276 1.77 11.12 7.63
CA TYR A 276 2.96 11.20 8.48
C TYR A 276 2.65 10.79 9.91
N TRP A 277 3.70 10.44 10.64
CA TRP A 277 3.67 10.08 12.04
C TRP A 277 4.02 11.27 12.93
N ASP A 278 3.67 11.19 14.21
CA ASP A 278 4.28 12.05 15.21
C ASP A 278 5.67 11.50 15.60
N GLN A 279 6.40 12.24 16.44
CA GLN A 279 7.77 11.87 16.79
C GLN A 279 7.86 10.55 17.57
N GLU A 280 6.88 10.22 18.40
CA GLU A 280 6.90 8.99 19.19
C GLU A 280 6.73 7.77 18.27
N HIS A 281 5.79 7.84 17.33
CA HIS A 281 5.61 6.81 16.32
C HIS A 281 6.78 6.70 15.35
N ASP A 282 7.37 7.82 14.93
CA ASP A 282 8.61 7.82 14.12
C ASP A 282 9.74 7.04 14.82
N ASP A 283 9.95 7.30 16.11
CA ASP A 283 11.00 6.65 16.90
C ASP A 283 10.77 5.13 17.00
N VAL A 284 9.51 4.69 17.15
CA VAL A 284 9.15 3.26 17.18
C VAL A 284 9.40 2.60 15.83
N ILE A 285 8.99 3.22 14.71
CA ILE A 285 9.25 2.66 13.37
C ILE A 285 10.76 2.54 13.15
N GLN A 286 11.54 3.56 13.52
CA GLN A 286 13.01 3.50 13.37
C GLN A 286 13.63 2.39 14.23
N GLN A 287 13.14 2.21 15.47
CA GLN A 287 13.60 1.12 16.33
C GLN A 287 13.26 -0.26 15.74
N HIS A 288 12.11 -0.39 15.09
CA HIS A 288 11.58 -1.65 14.57
C HIS A 288 11.84 -1.86 13.07
N LYS A 289 12.52 -0.93 12.40
CA LYS A 289 12.85 -0.96 10.96
C LYS A 289 13.52 -2.26 10.50
N THR A 290 14.21 -2.96 11.40
CA THR A 290 14.91 -4.22 11.11
C THR A 290 14.07 -5.48 11.32
N TRP A 291 12.82 -5.36 11.78
CA TRP A 291 11.91 -6.50 11.93
C TRP A 291 11.62 -7.18 10.60
N PHE A 292 11.55 -6.39 9.53
CA PHE A 292 11.19 -6.84 8.19
C PHE A 292 12.20 -6.40 7.15
N GLY A 293 12.19 -7.10 6.03
CA GLY A 293 13.00 -6.79 4.86
C GLY A 293 14.47 -7.17 5.00
N GLN A 294 15.25 -6.89 3.95
CA GLN A 294 16.71 -7.05 3.93
C GLN A 294 17.41 -5.78 3.47
#